data_AF-A0A2D5G3F8-F1
#
_entry.id   AF-A0A2D5G3F8-F1
#
_cell.length_a   1.000
_cell.length_b   1.000
_cell.length_c   1.000
_cell.angle_alpha   90.00
_cell.angle_beta   90.00
_cell.angle_gamma   90.00
#
_symmetry.space_group_name_H-M   'P 1'
#
loop_
_entity.id
_entity.type
_entity.pdbx_description
1 polymer ?
#
loop_
_entity_poly.entity_id
_entity_poly.type
_entity_poly.pdbx_seq_one_letter_code
_entity_poly.pdbx_strand_id
1 'polypeptide(L)'
;MQPNQPPSLLADFKESCKVCEGSGRKLGYLEIDTLQPHLSQKCFHCQGRGYTLTQLGEDLLELYRPAIQQWIREELSRLGTR
;
A
#
# COMPACT_ATOMS: atom_id res chain seq x y z
N MET A 1 19.78 6.75 -13.50
CA MET A 1 19.65 7.35 -12.16
C MET A 1 19.65 8.86 -12.34
N GLN A 2 18.51 9.54 -12.18
CA GLN A 2 18.46 11.01 -12.16
C GLN A 2 18.58 11.49 -10.71
N PRO A 3 19.66 12.16 -10.29
CA PRO A 3 19.95 12.36 -8.87
C PRO A 3 19.25 13.57 -8.21
N ASN A 4 18.31 14.26 -8.86
CA ASN A 4 17.83 15.58 -8.37
C ASN A 4 16.32 15.81 -8.51
N GLN A 5 15.47 14.79 -8.27
CA GLN A 5 14.06 15.06 -8.01
C GLN A 5 13.82 14.99 -6.51
N PRO A 6 13.19 16.02 -5.89
CA PRO A 6 12.75 15.90 -4.51
C PRO A 6 11.87 14.65 -4.39
N PRO A 7 11.96 13.88 -3.30
CA PRO A 7 11.11 12.73 -3.10
C PRO A 7 9.66 13.18 -3.32
N SER A 8 8.91 12.41 -4.13
CA SER A 8 7.51 12.73 -4.37
C SER A 8 6.78 12.84 -3.04
N LEU A 9 5.80 13.73 -2.91
CA LEU A 9 4.92 13.81 -1.73
C LEU A 9 4.34 12.44 -1.33
N LEU A 10 4.17 11.54 -2.30
CA LEU A 10 3.72 10.16 -2.05
C LEU A 10 4.75 9.31 -1.26
N ALA A 11 6.05 9.57 -1.45
CA ALA A 11 7.15 8.90 -0.75
C ALA A 11 7.23 9.30 0.72
N ASP A 12 6.76 10.51 1.07
CA ASP A 12 6.70 10.95 2.47
C ASP A 12 5.69 10.15 3.29
N PHE A 13 4.69 9.54 2.64
CA PHE A 13 3.62 8.78 3.30
C PHE A 13 3.72 7.27 3.10
N LYS A 14 4.43 6.81 2.07
CA LYS A 14 4.48 5.40 1.66
C LYS A 14 5.87 5.01 1.20
N GLU A 15 6.30 3.84 1.64
CA GLU A 15 7.52 3.19 1.17
C GLU A 15 7.19 1.85 0.53
N SER A 16 7.90 1.51 -0.55
CA SER A 16 7.81 0.18 -1.15
C SER A 16 8.11 -0.88 -0.09
N CYS A 17 7.24 -1.89 0.00
CA CYS A 17 7.42 -2.96 0.96
C CYS A 17 8.67 -3.76 0.59
N LYS A 18 9.69 -3.69 1.44
CA LYS A 18 11.01 -4.30 1.22
C LYS A 18 10.95 -5.82 1.01
N VAL A 19 9.95 -6.49 1.56
CA VAL A 19 9.78 -7.95 1.46
C VAL A 19 9.21 -8.39 0.11
N CYS A 20 8.39 -7.54 -0.53
CA CYS A 20 7.77 -7.87 -1.81
C CYS A 20 8.21 -6.96 -2.95
N GLU A 21 9.16 -6.07 -2.70
CA GLU A 21 9.71 -5.09 -3.65
C GLU A 21 8.63 -4.32 -4.42
N GLY A 22 7.56 -3.91 -3.73
CA GLY A 22 6.46 -3.18 -4.38
C GLY A 22 5.39 -4.06 -5.02
N SER A 23 5.63 -5.35 -5.25
CA SER A 23 4.71 -6.22 -5.99
C SER A 23 3.40 -6.54 -5.26
N GLY A 24 3.40 -6.44 -3.92
CA GLY A 24 2.28 -6.86 -3.08
C GLY A 24 2.08 -8.38 -3.02
N ARG A 25 2.94 -9.17 -3.66
CA ARG A 25 2.83 -10.63 -3.68
C ARG A 25 4.01 -11.28 -2.95
N LYS A 26 3.82 -12.52 -2.51
CA LYS A 26 4.95 -13.31 -2.00
C LYS A 26 5.93 -13.51 -3.15
N LEU A 27 7.19 -13.13 -2.96
CA LEU A 27 8.24 -13.43 -3.94
C LEU A 27 8.63 -14.91 -3.78
N GLY A 28 8.63 -15.65 -4.88
CA GLY A 28 9.07 -17.04 -4.96
C GLY A 28 10.27 -17.17 -5.89
N TYR A 29 11.13 -18.16 -5.62
CA TYR A 29 12.20 -18.53 -6.53
C TYR A 29 11.63 -19.45 -7.61
N LEU A 30 11.83 -19.10 -8.88
CA LEU A 30 11.83 -20.09 -9.96
C LEU A 30 13.29 -20.47 -10.24
N GLU A 31 13.48 -21.73 -10.65
CA GLU A 31 14.78 -22.27 -11.06
C GLU A 31 15.47 -21.26 -11.98
N ILE A 32 16.70 -20.86 -11.62
CA ILE A 32 17.53 -19.83 -12.26
C ILE A 32 17.21 -18.39 -11.79
N ASP A 33 17.69 -18.04 -10.59
CA ASP A 33 18.00 -16.69 -10.05
C ASP A 33 17.02 -15.53 -10.30
N THR A 34 15.79 -15.81 -10.68
CA THR A 34 14.77 -14.80 -10.96
C THR A 34 13.65 -14.89 -9.94
N LEU A 35 13.55 -13.82 -9.17
CA LEU A 35 12.52 -13.66 -8.16
C LEU A 35 11.21 -13.28 -8.86
N GLN A 36 10.20 -14.15 -8.81
CA GLN A 36 8.88 -13.86 -9.42
C GLN A 36 7.78 -13.71 -8.36
N PRO A 37 6.84 -12.76 -8.55
CA PRO A 37 5.68 -12.64 -7.68
C PRO A 37 4.77 -13.87 -7.82
N HIS A 38 4.51 -14.58 -6.72
CA HIS A 38 3.53 -15.65 -6.68
C HIS A 38 2.12 -15.06 -6.85
N LEU A 39 1.53 -15.20 -8.04
CA LEU A 39 0.34 -14.47 -8.47
C LEU A 39 -0.88 -14.66 -7.55
N SER A 40 -1.01 -15.81 -6.90
CA SER A 40 -2.11 -16.12 -5.99
C SER A 40 -1.86 -15.73 -4.52
N GLN A 41 -0.61 -15.54 -4.09
CA GLN A 41 -0.29 -15.32 -2.68
C GLN A 41 0.07 -13.86 -2.41
N LYS A 42 -0.72 -13.20 -1.54
CA LYS A 42 -0.44 -11.84 -1.08
C LYS A 42 0.79 -11.85 -0.17
N CYS A 43 1.60 -10.79 -0.26
CA CYS A 43 2.66 -10.55 0.72
C CYS A 43 2.03 -10.31 2.09
N PHE A 44 2.39 -11.13 3.07
CA PHE A 44 1.88 -11.02 4.45
C PHE A 44 2.26 -9.67 5.10
N HIS A 45 3.46 -9.16 4.84
CA HIS A 45 3.95 -7.93 5.46
C HIS A 45 3.16 -6.68 5.05
N CYS A 46 2.84 -6.53 3.77
CA CYS A 46 2.05 -5.40 3.28
C CYS A 46 0.59 -5.74 3.02
N GLN A 47 0.14 -6.95 3.37
CA GLN A 47 -1.22 -7.44 3.16
C GLN A 47 -1.72 -7.28 1.71
N GLY A 48 -0.82 -7.39 0.74
CA GLY A 48 -1.14 -7.22 -0.68
C GLY A 48 -1.00 -5.81 -1.25
N ARG A 49 -0.66 -4.80 -0.44
CA ARG A 49 -0.63 -3.40 -0.90
C ARG A 49 0.57 -3.02 -1.76
N GLY A 50 1.69 -3.75 -1.61
CA GLY A 50 2.96 -3.40 -2.23
C GLY A 50 3.75 -2.32 -1.47
N TYR A 51 3.14 -1.64 -0.50
CA TYR A 51 3.79 -0.61 0.30
C TYR A 51 3.44 -0.74 1.79
N THR A 52 4.29 -0.15 2.62
CA THR A 52 4.01 0.16 4.03
C THR A 52 3.87 1.67 4.17
N LEU A 53 3.12 2.12 5.18
CA LEU A 53 3.06 3.54 5.51
C LEU A 53 4.37 3.92 6.23
N THR A 54 4.83 5.15 6.00
CA THR A 54 5.80 5.78 6.90
C THR A 54 5.08 6.19 8.20
N GLN A 55 5.83 6.58 9.23
CA GLN A 55 5.21 7.13 10.45
C GLN A 55 4.26 8.29 10.13
N LEU A 56 4.70 9.22 9.28
CA LEU A 56 3.86 10.34 8.85
C LEU A 56 2.60 9.88 8.11
N GLY A 57 2.71 8.84 7.28
CA GLY A 57 1.54 8.24 6.62
C GLY A 57 0.57 7.57 7.59
N GLU A 58 1.08 6.93 8.66
CA GLU A 58 0.27 6.36 9.74
C GLU A 58 -0.45 7.46 10.54
N ASP A 59 0.28 8.50 10.94
CA ASP A 59 -0.25 9.63 11.71
C ASP A 59 -1.38 10.34 10.94
N LEU A 60 -1.18 10.57 9.64
CA LEU A 60 -2.23 11.15 8.79
C LEU A 60 -3.44 10.22 8.65
N LEU A 61 -3.22 8.92 8.47
CA LEU A 61 -4.32 7.97 8.38
C LEU A 61 -5.12 7.95 9.67
N GLU A 62 -4.47 8.03 10.83
CA GLU A 62 -5.11 8.11 12.13
C GLU A 62 -5.91 9.40 12.27
N LEU A 63 -5.32 10.55 11.94
CA LEU A 63 -5.97 11.86 11.99
C LEU A 63 -7.26 11.90 11.16
N TYR A 64 -7.24 11.35 9.95
CA TYR A 64 -8.39 11.35 9.05
C TYR A 64 -9.34 10.16 9.22
N ARG A 65 -9.00 9.17 10.03
CA ARG A 65 -9.80 7.95 10.22
C ARG A 65 -11.27 8.24 10.54
N PRO A 66 -11.63 9.18 11.45
CA PRO A 66 -13.03 9.45 11.77
C PRO A 66 -13.80 10.02 10.57
N ALA A 67 -13.19 10.94 9.83
CA ALA A 67 -13.78 11.54 8.64
C ALA A 67 -13.97 10.51 7.52
N ILE A 68 -12.95 9.67 7.26
CA ILE A 68 -13.03 8.58 6.28
C ILE A 68 -14.19 7.63 6.63
N GLN A 69 -14.33 7.24 7.90
CA GLN A 69 -15.42 6.38 8.34
C GLN A 69 -16.79 7.04 8.18
N GLN A 70 -16.89 8.34 8.44
CA GLN A 70 -18.11 9.09 8.21
C GLN A 70 -18.49 9.08 6.73
N TRP A 71 -17.55 9.38 5.82
CA TRP A 71 -17.80 9.38 4.38
C TRP A 71 -18.20 7.99 3.87
N ILE A 72 -17.57 6.92 4.36
CA ILE A 72 -17.96 5.56 4.02
C ILE A 72 -19.41 5.30 4.43
N ARG A 73 -19.82 5.70 5.64
CA ARG A 73 -21.21 5.53 6.11
C ARG A 73 -22.18 6.31 5.26
N GLU A 74 -21.89 7.58 4.98
CA GLU A 74 -22.72 8.45 4.14
C GLU A 74 -22.93 7.84 2.74
N GLU A 75 -21.86 7.33 2.13
CA GLU A 75 -21.91 6.69 0.82
C GLU A 75 -22.73 5.39 0.84
N LEU A 76 -22.53 4.54 1.84
CA LEU A 76 -23.31 3.31 2.00
C LEU A 76 -24.80 3.59 2.23
N SER A 77 -25.13 4.59 3.05
CA SER A 77 -26.52 5.02 3.25
C SER A 77 -27.15 5.53 1.97
N ARG A 78 -26.41 6.30 1.15
CA ARG A 78 -26.85 6.79 -0.16
C ARG A 78 -27.13 5.65 -1.15
N LEU A 79 -26.31 4.60 -1.12
CA LEU A 79 -26.47 3.43 -2.00
C LEU A 79 -27.62 2.51 -1.55
N GLY A 80 -27.83 2.36 -0.25
CA GLY A 80 -28.91 1.55 0.32
C GLY A 80 -30.31 2.18 0.24
N THR A 81 -30.43 3.44 -0.19
CA THR A 81 -31.71 4.13 -0.43
C THR A 81 -32.15 4.12 -1.90
N ARG A 82 -31.54 3.27 -2.74
CA ARG A 82 -31.96 3.02 -4.12
C ARG A 82 -32.62 1.67 -4.30
#